data_AF-A0A9Q1E522-F1
#
_entry.id   AF-A0A9Q1E522-F1
#
_cell.length_a   1.000
_cell.length_b   1.000
_cell.length_c   1.000
_cell.angle_alpha   90.00
_cell.angle_beta   90.00
_cell.angle_gamma   90.00
#
_symmetry.space_group_name_H-M   'P 1'
#
loop_
_entity.id
_entity.type
_entity.pdbx_description
1 polymer ?
#
loop_
_entity_poly.entity_id
_entity_poly.type
_entity_poly.pdbx_seq_one_letter_code
_entity_poly.pdbx_strand_id
1 'polypeptide(L)'
;MEVMWTTLVLALVAGALTLAKGRSGSGCRLKGTPRPALFSQPGDFVIGGIFGIHSYMTTTEHNYTSRPEAPYCTGSLDFREVRFARTMVFAIKEINNSSELLPGVSLGYQIHDSCASVPVAVRLAFQLANGIDPIFFPNQSCSKSATVHAVVGASSSTPSIAMSRILGPFGIPMVSFSCPVLQCIF
;
A
#
# COMPACT_ATOMS: atom_id res chain seq x y z
N MET A 1 19.37 11.04 -9.54
CA MET A 1 18.56 10.50 -8.43
C MET A 1 17.37 11.40 -8.13
N GLU A 2 17.56 12.69 -7.90
CA GLU A 2 16.49 13.71 -7.74
C GLU A 2 15.42 13.69 -8.86
N VAL A 3 15.85 13.66 -10.12
CA VAL A 3 14.95 13.77 -11.29
C VAL A 3 14.10 12.51 -11.54
N MET A 4 14.54 11.36 -11.05
CA MET A 4 13.81 10.09 -11.23
C MET A 4 12.66 9.97 -10.23
N TRP A 5 12.81 10.55 -9.03
CA TRP A 5 11.77 10.57 -8.01
C TRP A 5 10.66 11.56 -8.35
N THR A 6 10.99 12.75 -8.86
CA THR A 6 9.99 13.75 -9.24
C THR A 6 9.13 13.29 -10.42
N THR A 7 9.73 12.67 -11.43
CA THR A 7 9.01 12.10 -12.58
C THR A 7 8.12 10.92 -12.20
N LEU A 8 8.57 10.06 -11.28
CA LEU A 8 7.75 8.95 -10.73
C LEU A 8 6.55 9.44 -9.91
N VAL A 9 6.75 10.46 -9.06
CA VAL A 9 5.66 11.05 -8.26
C VAL A 9 4.63 11.74 -9.16
N LEU A 10 5.07 12.47 -10.20
CA LEU A 10 4.16 13.09 -11.16
C LEU A 10 3.39 12.05 -11.99
N ALA A 11 4.03 10.94 -12.38
CA ALA A 11 3.35 9.84 -13.05
C ALA A 11 2.30 9.15 -12.17
N LEU A 12 2.56 9.03 -10.85
CA LEU A 12 1.60 8.51 -9.87
C LEU A 12 0.37 9.42 -9.73
N VAL A 13 0.57 10.74 -9.67
CA VAL A 13 -0.52 11.71 -9.60
C VAL A 13 -1.35 11.72 -10.90
N ALA A 14 -0.69 11.68 -12.06
CA ALA A 14 -1.36 11.66 -13.36
C ALA A 14 -2.14 10.34 -13.60
N GLY A 15 -1.59 9.20 -13.14
CA GLY A 15 -2.27 7.90 -13.18
C GLY A 15 -3.49 7.84 -12.27
N ALA A 16 -3.40 8.41 -11.07
CA ALA A 16 -4.54 8.50 -10.14
C ALA A 16 -5.69 9.37 -10.68
N LEU A 17 -5.38 10.39 -11.48
CA LEU A 17 -6.38 11.28 -12.08
C LEU A 17 -7.14 10.66 -13.28
N THR A 18 -6.69 9.54 -13.84
CA THR A 18 -7.27 8.95 -15.08
C THR A 18 -8.20 7.75 -14.87
N LEU A 19 -8.47 7.31 -13.64
CA LEU A 19 -9.33 6.15 -13.41
C LEU A 19 -10.76 6.49 -12.95
N ALA A 20 -11.73 6.31 -13.85
CA ALA A 20 -13.10 5.98 -13.43
C ALA A 20 -13.94 5.31 -14.55
N LYS A 21 -14.01 3.97 -14.56
CA LYS A 21 -15.26 3.27 -14.91
C LYS A 21 -15.34 1.89 -14.27
N GLY A 22 -15.83 1.84 -13.03
CA GLY A 22 -16.14 0.59 -12.31
C GLY A 22 -17.50 0.01 -12.71
N ARG A 23 -17.56 -1.30 -12.93
CA ARG A 23 -18.77 -2.08 -13.27
C ARG A 23 -19.63 -2.31 -12.02
N SER A 24 -20.95 -2.12 -12.14
CA SER A 24 -21.92 -2.28 -11.05
C SER A 24 -22.26 -3.75 -10.80
N GLY A 25 -22.13 -4.21 -9.56
CA GLY A 25 -22.57 -5.54 -9.12
C GLY A 25 -22.27 -5.82 -7.64
N SER A 26 -23.34 -6.14 -6.87
CA SER A 26 -23.44 -6.65 -5.48
C SER A 26 -22.49 -6.06 -4.40
N GLY A 27 -23.09 -5.62 -3.27
CA GLY A 27 -22.43 -4.87 -2.20
C GLY A 27 -21.04 -5.34 -1.75
N CYS A 28 -20.16 -4.39 -1.44
CA CYS A 28 -18.77 -4.62 -1.07
C CYS A 28 -18.64 -5.10 0.38
N ARG A 29 -17.67 -5.98 0.65
CA ARG A 29 -17.32 -6.43 2.00
C ARG A 29 -15.81 -6.34 2.20
N LEU A 30 -15.40 -5.73 3.32
CA LEU A 30 -13.98 -5.66 3.69
C LEU A 30 -13.36 -7.06 3.75
N LYS A 31 -12.19 -7.21 3.13
CA LYS A 31 -11.43 -8.47 3.13
C LYS A 31 -10.33 -8.44 4.18
N GLY A 32 -10.33 -9.44 5.05
CA GLY A 32 -9.34 -9.57 6.12
C GLY A 32 -9.64 -8.73 7.36
N THR A 33 -8.82 -8.89 8.39
CA THR A 33 -8.85 -8.01 9.58
C THR A 33 -7.75 -6.95 9.46
N PRO A 34 -8.07 -5.67 9.70
CA PRO A 34 -7.13 -4.58 9.55
C PRO A 34 -5.97 -4.74 10.53
N ARG A 35 -4.77 -4.43 10.06
CA ARG A 35 -3.55 -4.29 10.85
C ARG A 35 -3.24 -2.81 11.02
N PRO A 36 -2.85 -2.38 12.23
CA PRO A 36 -2.42 -0.99 12.42
C PRO A 36 -1.21 -0.68 11.52
N ALA A 37 -1.18 0.55 11.01
CA ALA A 37 0.00 1.08 10.34
C ALA A 37 1.12 1.31 11.37
N LEU A 38 2.36 1.07 10.97
CA LEU A 38 3.53 1.36 11.78
C LEU A 38 3.77 2.88 11.88
N PHE A 39 3.54 3.57 10.76
CA PHE A 39 3.50 5.03 10.69
C PHE A 39 2.31 5.46 9.85
N SER A 40 1.59 6.49 10.29
CA SER A 40 0.47 7.03 9.53
C SER A 40 0.35 8.54 9.72
N GLN A 41 -0.04 9.22 8.65
CA GLN A 41 -0.44 10.62 8.67
C GLN A 41 -1.64 10.81 7.75
N PRO A 42 -2.72 11.48 8.21
CA PRO A 42 -3.85 11.80 7.34
C PRO A 42 -3.46 12.83 6.27
N GLY A 43 -4.19 12.84 5.17
CA GLY A 43 -4.10 13.82 4.10
C GLY A 43 -5.24 13.61 3.10
N ASP A 44 -5.42 14.56 2.18
CA ASP A 44 -6.44 14.49 1.12
C ASP A 44 -6.24 13.26 0.23
N PHE A 45 -4.97 12.92 -0.05
CA PHE A 45 -4.59 11.70 -0.75
C PHE A 45 -3.60 10.90 0.08
N VAL A 46 -3.96 9.67 0.42
CA VAL A 46 -3.09 8.77 1.20
C VAL A 46 -2.30 7.84 0.29
N ILE A 47 -0.98 7.78 0.47
CA ILE A 47 -0.08 6.82 -0.19
C ILE A 47 0.24 5.67 0.77
N GLY A 48 0.00 4.44 0.34
CA GLY A 48 0.38 3.23 1.07
C GLY A 48 1.86 2.93 0.91
N GLY A 49 2.54 2.53 1.98
CA GLY A 49 3.93 2.08 1.96
C GLY A 49 4.04 0.67 2.53
N ILE A 50 4.64 -0.27 1.81
CA ILE A 50 4.89 -1.62 2.30
C ILE A 50 6.38 -1.92 2.25
N PHE A 51 6.99 -2.12 3.42
CA PHE A 51 8.43 -2.36 3.56
C PHE A 51 8.69 -3.67 4.32
N GLY A 52 9.85 -4.28 4.10
CA GLY A 52 10.27 -5.51 4.78
C GLY A 52 11.03 -5.22 6.07
N ILE A 53 10.46 -4.43 6.98
CA ILE A 53 11.17 -3.89 8.15
C ILE A 53 11.68 -5.02 9.05
N HIS A 54 10.93 -6.12 9.17
CA HIS A 54 11.43 -7.37 9.74
C HIS A 54 11.63 -8.43 8.65
N SER A 55 12.49 -9.40 8.93
CA SER A 55 12.81 -10.49 7.98
C SER A 55 11.94 -11.74 8.16
N TYR A 56 11.23 -11.86 9.28
CA TYR A 56 10.48 -13.08 9.61
C TYR A 56 9.05 -12.77 10.01
N MET A 57 8.15 -13.67 9.62
CA MET A 57 6.79 -13.75 10.13
C MET A 57 6.73 -14.96 11.06
N THR A 58 6.01 -14.85 12.18
CA THR A 58 5.71 -16.00 13.02
C THR A 58 4.96 -17.07 12.22
N THR A 59 5.55 -18.26 12.11
CA THR A 59 4.92 -19.45 11.54
C THR A 59 4.46 -20.34 12.67
N THR A 60 3.15 -20.51 12.82
CA THR A 60 2.56 -21.46 13.76
C THR A 60 1.86 -22.57 12.98
N GLU A 61 2.07 -23.81 13.38
CA GLU A 61 1.29 -24.93 12.84
C GLU A 61 -0.09 -24.89 13.49
N HIS A 62 -1.11 -24.73 12.64
CA HIS A 62 -2.49 -24.74 13.09
C HIS A 62 -3.12 -26.08 12.76
N ASN A 63 -3.84 -26.66 13.72
CA ASN A 63 -4.72 -27.81 13.48
C ASN A 63 -6.05 -27.40 12.81
N TYR A 64 -6.22 -26.11 12.51
CA TYR A 64 -7.40 -25.51 11.87
C TYR A 64 -8.74 -25.82 12.56
N THR A 65 -8.71 -26.13 13.86
CA THR A 65 -9.90 -26.33 14.69
C THR A 65 -10.55 -25.02 15.13
N SER A 66 -9.80 -23.92 15.08
CA SER A 66 -10.27 -22.56 15.29
C SER A 66 -9.66 -21.64 14.22
N ARG A 67 -10.21 -20.43 14.09
CA ARG A 67 -9.68 -19.43 13.16
C ARG A 67 -8.22 -19.09 13.56
N PRO A 68 -7.25 -19.22 12.64
CA PRO A 68 -5.87 -18.85 12.90
C PRO A 68 -5.74 -17.38 13.31
N GLU A 69 -4.81 -17.13 14.23
CA GLU A 69 -4.44 -15.78 14.64
C GLU A 69 -3.78 -15.02 13.48
N ALA A 70 -3.80 -13.69 13.57
CA ALA A 70 -3.08 -12.88 12.59
C ALA A 70 -1.56 -13.09 12.78
N PRO A 71 -0.80 -13.34 11.71
CA PRO A 71 0.65 -13.39 11.84
C PRO A 71 1.19 -12.08 12.40
N TYR A 72 2.35 -12.09 13.03
CA TYR A 72 3.07 -10.86 13.41
C TYR A 72 4.52 -10.99 12.98
N CYS A 73 5.18 -9.84 12.84
CA CYS A 73 6.58 -9.78 12.40
C CYS A 73 7.51 -10.06 13.58
N THR A 74 8.61 -10.77 13.32
CA THR A 74 9.63 -11.16 14.30
C THR A 74 11.04 -11.02 13.72
N GLY A 75 12.03 -11.14 14.61
CA GLY A 75 13.44 -10.99 14.26
C GLY A 75 13.97 -9.58 14.47
N SER A 76 15.17 -9.31 13.96
CA SER A 76 15.80 -7.99 14.00
C SER A 76 15.24 -7.06 12.92
N LEU A 77 15.30 -5.76 13.18
CA LEU A 77 14.97 -4.73 12.20
C LEU A 77 16.01 -4.67 11.08
N ASP A 78 15.55 -4.66 9.82
CA ASP A 78 16.36 -4.26 8.67
C ASP A 78 16.39 -2.72 8.60
N PHE A 79 17.47 -2.13 9.07
CA PHE A 79 17.67 -0.68 9.06
C PHE A 79 17.66 -0.06 7.65
N ARG A 80 17.95 -0.84 6.60
CA ARG A 80 17.86 -0.37 5.22
C ARG A 80 16.39 -0.15 4.84
N GLU A 81 15.51 -1.06 5.20
CA GLU A 81 14.07 -0.97 4.96
C GLU A 81 13.44 0.18 5.77
N VAL A 82 13.88 0.36 7.02
CA VAL A 82 13.49 1.53 7.82
C VAL A 82 13.91 2.84 7.16
N ARG A 83 15.12 2.87 6.57
CA ARG A 83 15.59 4.05 5.82
C ARG A 83 14.71 4.34 4.62
N PHE A 84 14.32 3.33 3.84
CA PHE A 84 13.40 3.52 2.71
C PHE A 84 12.02 4.02 3.15
N ALA A 85 11.46 3.46 4.23
CA ALA A 85 10.22 3.95 4.81
C ALA A 85 10.32 5.43 5.23
N ARG A 86 11.42 5.82 5.87
CA ARG A 86 11.67 7.22 6.22
C ARG A 86 11.88 8.12 5.01
N THR A 87 12.51 7.63 3.95
CA THR A 87 12.66 8.39 2.69
C THR A 87 11.30 8.69 2.06
N MET A 88 10.35 7.75 2.09
CA MET A 88 8.97 8.01 1.66
C MET A 88 8.31 9.13 2.47
N VAL A 89 8.43 9.07 3.81
CA VAL A 89 7.90 10.13 4.70
C VAL A 89 8.54 11.48 4.40
N PHE A 90 9.85 11.50 4.21
CA PHE A 90 10.60 12.71 3.86
C PHE A 90 10.12 13.30 2.52
N ALA A 91 10.01 12.47 1.48
CA ALA A 91 9.54 12.92 0.16
C ALA A 91 8.12 13.51 0.21
N ILE A 92 7.21 12.88 0.95
CA ILE A 92 5.85 13.40 1.15
C ILE A 92 5.88 14.75 1.87
N LYS A 93 6.75 14.91 2.87
CA LYS A 93 6.91 16.17 3.59
C LYS A 93 7.42 17.29 2.66
N GLU A 94 8.41 16.99 1.82
CA GLU A 94 8.94 17.96 0.84
C GLU A 94 7.88 18.37 -0.18
N ILE A 95 7.07 17.42 -0.68
CA ILE A 95 5.97 17.72 -1.60
C ILE A 95 4.94 18.63 -0.93
N ASN A 96 4.49 18.29 0.28
CA ASN A 96 3.52 19.10 1.01
C ASN A 96 4.03 20.50 1.38
N ASN A 97 5.34 20.69 1.46
CA ASN A 97 5.97 21.98 1.76
C ASN A 97 6.31 22.80 0.50
N SER A 98 6.12 22.23 -0.69
CA SER A 98 6.35 22.92 -1.95
C SER A 98 5.10 23.67 -2.39
N SER A 99 5.28 24.93 -2.80
CA SER A 99 4.21 25.71 -3.45
C SER A 99 4.06 25.37 -4.94
N GLU A 100 5.01 24.64 -5.52
CA GLU A 100 5.02 24.27 -6.95
C GLU A 100 4.39 22.90 -7.19
N LEU A 101 4.60 21.96 -6.27
CA LEU A 101 4.11 20.59 -6.37
C LEU A 101 2.82 20.43 -5.56
N LEU A 102 1.71 20.12 -6.23
CA LEU A 102 0.39 19.88 -5.61
C LEU A 102 -0.11 21.03 -4.72
N PRO A 103 -0.15 22.29 -5.22
CA PRO A 103 -0.59 23.42 -4.42
C PRO A 103 -2.04 23.22 -3.93
N GLY A 104 -2.25 23.42 -2.62
CA GLY A 104 -3.58 23.29 -1.99
C GLY A 104 -4.05 21.86 -1.73
N VAL A 105 -3.17 20.87 -1.87
CA VAL A 105 -3.47 19.45 -1.62
C VAL A 105 -2.47 18.89 -0.62
N SER A 106 -2.96 18.13 0.36
CA SER A 106 -2.12 17.43 1.35
C SER A 106 -1.98 15.95 1.04
N LEU A 107 -0.75 15.46 0.99
CA LEU A 107 -0.44 14.04 0.90
C LEU A 107 -0.28 13.44 2.30
N GLY A 108 -1.03 12.36 2.56
CA GLY A 108 -0.89 11.51 3.73
C GLY A 108 -0.17 10.19 3.39
N TYR A 109 0.07 9.38 4.41
CA TYR A 109 0.65 8.05 4.23
C TYR A 109 0.17 7.03 5.25
N GLN A 110 0.22 5.75 4.86
CA GLN A 110 0.08 4.60 5.75
C GLN A 110 1.19 3.59 5.45
N ILE A 111 2.12 3.42 6.39
CA ILE A 111 3.28 2.54 6.24
C ILE A 111 3.07 1.26 7.05
N HIS A 112 3.23 0.11 6.40
CA HIS A 112 3.07 -1.21 7.00
C HIS A 112 4.33 -2.06 6.83
N ASP A 113 4.54 -2.95 7.79
CA ASP A 113 5.59 -3.95 7.74
C ASP A 113 5.06 -5.27 7.16
N SER A 114 5.71 -5.72 6.09
CA SER A 114 5.41 -6.98 5.41
C SER A 114 6.12 -8.19 6.02
N CYS A 115 7.05 -7.98 6.96
CA CYS A 115 7.96 -8.99 7.47
C CYS A 115 8.70 -9.78 6.35
N ALA A 116 8.94 -9.15 5.20
CA ALA A 116 9.45 -9.79 3.98
C ALA A 116 8.66 -11.04 3.53
N SER A 117 7.39 -11.15 3.94
CA SER A 117 6.57 -12.35 3.81
C SER A 117 5.42 -12.14 2.82
N VAL A 118 5.29 -13.05 1.85
CA VAL A 118 4.24 -12.98 0.80
C VAL A 118 2.82 -13.02 1.40
N PRO A 119 2.47 -13.96 2.31
CA PRO A 119 1.15 -13.96 2.95
C PRO A 119 0.79 -12.65 3.65
N VAL A 120 1.77 -12.00 4.29
CA VAL A 120 1.56 -10.72 4.97
C VAL A 120 1.38 -9.61 3.95
N ALA A 121 2.23 -9.53 2.93
CA ALA A 121 2.13 -8.53 1.87
C ALA A 121 0.78 -8.60 1.14
N VAL A 122 0.32 -9.81 0.80
CA VAL A 122 -1.00 -10.05 0.20
C VAL A 122 -2.13 -9.54 1.10
N ARG A 123 -2.06 -9.83 2.40
CA ARG A 123 -3.05 -9.34 3.37
C ARG A 123 -3.08 -7.82 3.45
N LEU A 124 -1.91 -7.18 3.46
CA LEU A 124 -1.80 -5.73 3.47
C LEU A 124 -2.30 -5.10 2.17
N ALA A 125 -2.05 -5.71 1.01
CA ALA A 125 -2.61 -5.24 -0.26
C ALA A 125 -4.15 -5.24 -0.24
N PHE A 126 -4.78 -6.30 0.28
CA PHE A 126 -6.24 -6.30 0.47
C PHE A 126 -6.70 -5.22 1.44
N GLN A 127 -5.95 -5.00 2.53
CA GLN A 127 -6.27 -3.93 3.47
C GLN A 127 -6.19 -2.53 2.84
N LEU A 128 -5.17 -2.27 2.03
CA LEU A 128 -5.00 -1.00 1.33
C LEU A 128 -6.06 -0.81 0.23
N ALA A 129 -6.51 -1.90 -0.39
CA ALA A 129 -7.61 -1.88 -1.36
C ALA A 129 -9.01 -1.78 -0.72
N ASN A 130 -9.14 -2.15 0.55
CA ASN A 130 -10.37 -1.95 1.32
C ASN A 130 -10.60 -0.46 1.58
N GLY A 131 -11.83 -0.10 1.96
CA GLY A 131 -12.14 1.25 2.41
C GLY A 131 -12.19 1.50 3.90
N ILE A 132 -12.37 2.78 4.21
CA ILE A 132 -12.37 3.33 5.57
C ILE A 132 -13.63 2.87 6.32
N ASP A 133 -14.78 2.76 5.63
CA ASP A 133 -16.05 2.40 6.26
C ASP A 133 -16.28 0.88 6.34
N PRO A 134 -16.59 0.34 7.54
CA PRO A 134 -16.92 -1.08 7.74
C PRO A 134 -18.30 -1.47 7.21
N ILE A 135 -19.16 -0.50 6.89
CA ILE A 135 -20.54 -0.69 6.42
C ILE A 135 -20.65 -0.10 5.03
N PHE A 136 -20.87 -0.96 4.03
CA PHE A 136 -20.97 -0.56 2.63
C PHE A 136 -22.42 -0.42 2.17
N PHE A 137 -22.73 0.68 1.46
CA PHE A 137 -24.03 0.85 0.83
C PHE A 137 -24.08 0.06 -0.49
N PRO A 138 -25.14 -0.74 -0.74
CA PRO A 138 -25.22 -1.66 -1.88
C PRO A 138 -25.23 -0.99 -3.27
N ASN A 139 -25.32 0.35 -3.32
CA ASN A 139 -25.42 1.14 -4.55
C ASN A 139 -24.12 1.87 -4.93
N GLN A 140 -23.01 1.70 -4.19
CA GLN A 140 -21.73 2.33 -4.51
C GLN A 140 -20.75 1.34 -5.13
N SER A 141 -20.05 1.76 -6.18
CA SER A 141 -19.00 0.93 -6.79
C SER A 141 -17.82 0.78 -5.83
N CYS A 142 -17.36 -0.45 -5.61
CA CYS A 142 -16.23 -0.73 -4.71
C CYS A 142 -14.92 -0.04 -5.15
N SER A 143 -14.86 0.42 -6.40
CA SER A 143 -13.71 1.12 -7.00
C SER A 143 -13.41 2.48 -6.35
N LYS A 144 -14.38 3.10 -5.66
CA LYS A 144 -14.18 4.39 -4.96
C LYS A 144 -13.86 4.23 -3.48
N SER A 145 -13.64 3.00 -3.04
CA SER A 145 -13.54 2.67 -1.62
C SER A 145 -12.13 2.74 -1.07
N ALA A 146 -11.09 2.60 -1.89
CA ALA A 146 -9.75 2.27 -1.39
C ALA A 146 -9.23 3.29 -0.36
N THR A 147 -8.60 2.79 0.71
CA THR A 147 -7.97 3.62 1.74
C THR A 147 -6.75 4.38 1.23
N VAL A 148 -6.15 3.93 0.13
CA VAL A 148 -4.98 4.57 -0.49
C VAL A 148 -5.16 4.75 -1.98
N HIS A 149 -4.49 5.77 -2.51
CA HIS A 149 -4.55 6.13 -3.93
C HIS A 149 -3.40 5.55 -4.75
N ALA A 150 -2.31 5.18 -4.09
CA ALA A 150 -1.17 4.49 -4.69
C ALA A 150 -0.41 3.73 -3.60
N VAL A 151 0.41 2.76 -4.01
CA VAL A 151 1.26 1.98 -3.10
C VAL A 151 2.72 2.04 -3.52
N VAL A 152 3.60 2.30 -2.56
CA VAL A 152 5.06 2.21 -2.70
C VAL A 152 5.54 0.93 -2.01
N GLY A 153 6.39 0.18 -2.70
CA GLY A 153 6.90 -1.11 -2.23
C GLY A 153 6.46 -2.25 -3.13
N ALA A 154 6.64 -3.52 -2.75
CA ALA A 154 7.57 -3.97 -1.71
C ALA A 154 9.00 -4.09 -2.28
N SER A 155 9.99 -4.24 -1.40
CA SER A 155 11.41 -4.26 -1.78
C SER A 155 11.84 -5.51 -2.53
N SER A 156 11.14 -6.64 -2.34
CA SER A 156 11.41 -7.91 -3.02
C SER A 156 10.38 -8.19 -4.13
N SER A 157 10.82 -8.83 -5.21
CA SER A 157 9.98 -9.07 -6.39
C SER A 157 8.76 -9.95 -6.11
N THR A 158 8.92 -11.03 -5.32
CA THR A 158 7.82 -12.00 -5.10
C THR A 158 6.63 -11.40 -4.35
N PRO A 159 6.79 -10.71 -3.20
CA PRO A 159 5.71 -9.96 -2.58
C PRO A 159 5.13 -8.87 -3.49
N SER A 160 5.97 -8.14 -4.23
CA SER A 160 5.50 -7.07 -5.12
C SER A 160 4.62 -7.58 -6.25
N ILE A 161 4.99 -8.69 -6.89
CA ILE A 161 4.17 -9.34 -7.92
C ILE A 161 2.85 -9.84 -7.33
N ALA A 162 2.87 -10.40 -6.11
CA ALA A 162 1.66 -10.87 -5.45
C ALA A 162 0.70 -9.71 -5.12
N MET A 163 1.24 -8.59 -4.64
CA MET A 163 0.47 -7.38 -4.35
C MET A 163 -0.07 -6.70 -5.61
N SER A 164 0.72 -6.60 -6.69
CA SER A 164 0.28 -5.91 -7.92
C SER A 164 -0.91 -6.63 -8.57
N ARG A 165 -0.95 -7.96 -8.48
CA ARG A 165 -2.11 -8.77 -8.92
C ARG A 165 -3.37 -8.53 -8.11
N ILE A 166 -3.24 -8.05 -6.86
CA ILE A 166 -4.37 -7.69 -6.00
C ILE A 166 -4.80 -6.25 -6.26
N LEU A 167 -3.86 -5.32 -6.31
CA LEU A 167 -4.11 -3.88 -6.43
C LEU A 167 -4.58 -3.47 -7.83
N GLY A 168 -4.06 -4.13 -8.88
CA GLY A 168 -4.38 -3.81 -10.28
C GLY A 168 -5.88 -3.84 -10.61
N PRO A 169 -6.64 -4.89 -10.25
CA PRO A 169 -8.10 -4.93 -10.45
C PRO A 169 -8.89 -3.81 -9.75
N PHE A 170 -8.34 -3.22 -8.68
CA PHE A 170 -8.93 -2.06 -8.00
C PHE A 170 -8.45 -0.72 -8.56
N GLY A 171 -7.55 -0.74 -9.55
CA GLY A 171 -7.04 0.47 -10.16
C GLY A 171 -6.06 1.23 -9.26
N ILE A 172 -5.44 0.56 -8.29
CA ILE A 172 -4.49 1.18 -7.38
C ILE A 172 -3.08 0.98 -7.96
N PRO A 173 -2.41 2.04 -8.44
CA PRO A 173 -1.06 1.93 -8.97
C PRO A 173 -0.06 1.56 -7.88
N MET A 174 0.91 0.73 -8.24
CA MET A 174 1.97 0.24 -7.37
C MET A 174 3.35 0.47 -7.99
N VAL A 175 4.25 1.08 -7.21
CA VAL A 175 5.64 1.33 -7.59
C VAL A 175 6.58 0.68 -6.59
N SER A 176 7.34 -0.32 -7.05
CA SER A 176 8.46 -0.86 -6.31
C SER A 176 9.76 -0.14 -6.66
N PHE A 177 10.49 0.31 -5.64
CA PHE A 177 11.77 1.02 -5.80
C PHE A 177 12.99 0.09 -5.90
N SER A 178 12.81 -1.21 -5.62
CA SER A 178 13.90 -2.20 -5.57
C SER A 178 13.60 -3.48 -6.38
N CYS A 179 12.46 -3.56 -7.07
CA CYS A 179 12.14 -4.68 -7.96
C CYS A 179 12.63 -4.38 -9.38
N PRO A 180 13.55 -5.18 -9.95
CA PRO A 180 14.03 -4.99 -11.33
C PRO A 180 13.04 -5.49 -12.39
N VAL A 181 11.89 -6.05 -12.00
CA VAL A 181 10.92 -6.65 -12.93
C VAL A 181 9.88 -5.60 -13.34
N LEU A 182 9.62 -5.47 -14.64
CA LEU A 182 8.59 -4.56 -15.18
C LEU A 182 7.22 -4.72 -14.50
N GLN A 183 6.89 -5.93 -14.06
CA GLN A 183 5.62 -6.28 -13.39
C GLN A 183 5.42 -5.64 -12.01
N CYS A 184 6.41 -4.88 -11.52
CA CYS A 184 6.39 -4.16 -10.25
C CYS A 184 6.21 -2.63 -10.40
N ILE A 185 6.00 -2.12 -11.62
CA ILE A 185 5.78 -0.70 -11.93
C ILE A 185 4.51 -0.60 -12.78
N PHE A 186 3.33 -0.58 -12.17
CA PHE A 186 2.05 -0.41 -12.89
C PHE A 186 1.02 0.30 -12.02
#